data_AF-A0A0A8X1T5-F1
#
_entry.id   AF-A0A0A8X1T5-F1
#
_cell.length_a   1.000
_cell.length_b   1.000
_cell.length_c   1.000
_cell.angle_alpha   90.00
_cell.angle_beta   90.00
_cell.angle_gamma   90.00
#
_symmetry.space_group_name_H-M   'P 1'
#
loop_
_entity.id
_entity.type
_entity.pdbx_description
1 polymer ?
#
loop_
_entity_poly.entity_id
_entity_poly.type
_entity_poly.pdbx_seq_one_letter_code
_entity_poly.pdbx_strand_id
1 'polypeptide(L)'
;MLWKVLRMVIGLLCGYLFVISLSAIIPFHSEEVLSEFILNPVEFLAGAVALVFGMYAIGGLIRDGGVAVISAYQGNKNLVPDIILAITCLGSFFLLSPLGAWQTAVFFVFCLLYGMMSFSSPEDTNES
;
A
#
# COMPACT_ATOMS: atom_id res chain seq x y z
N MET A 1 -3.49 6.10 17.38
CA MET A 1 -2.08 5.84 17.04
C MET A 1 -1.76 4.36 16.95
N LEU A 2 -1.91 3.55 18.02
CA LEU A 2 -1.57 2.12 18.01
C LEU A 2 -2.22 1.34 16.86
N TRP A 3 -3.51 1.55 16.62
CA TRP A 3 -4.25 0.90 15.52
C TRP A 3 -3.70 1.25 14.12
N LYS A 4 -3.28 2.51 13.92
CA LYS A 4 -2.68 2.96 12.65
C LYS A 4 -1.32 2.32 12.42
N VAL A 5 -0.52 2.20 13.48
CA VAL A 5 0.77 1.49 13.44
C VAL A 5 0.55 -0.01 13.15
N LEU A 6 -0.44 -0.63 13.77
CA LEU A 6 -0.76 -2.04 13.53
C LEU A 6 -1.21 -2.28 12.08
N ARG A 7 -2.06 -1.39 11.53
CA ARG A 7 -2.40 -1.37 10.10
C ARG A 7 -1.17 -1.23 9.21
N MET A 8 -0.24 -0.35 9.56
CA MET A 8 1.01 -0.20 8.81
C MET A 8 1.83 -1.51 8.80
N VAL A 9 1.97 -2.16 9.96
CA VAL A 9 2.71 -3.44 10.07
C VAL A 9 2.03 -4.55 9.27
N ILE A 10 0.69 -4.65 9.33
CA ILE A 10 -0.08 -5.61 8.51
C ILE A 10 0.12 -5.31 7.03
N GLY A 11 0.02 -4.03 6.63
CA GLY A 11 0.22 -3.60 5.26
C GLY A 11 1.63 -3.92 4.74
N LEU A 12 2.64 -3.76 5.60
CA LEU A 12 4.01 -4.11 5.30
C LEU A 12 4.21 -5.62 5.15
N LEU A 13 3.63 -6.42 6.05
CA LEU A 13 3.63 -7.88 5.93
C LEU A 13 2.94 -8.33 4.64
N CYS A 14 1.81 -7.71 4.28
CA CYS A 14 1.10 -7.97 3.03
C CYS A 14 1.94 -7.61 1.81
N GLY A 15 2.60 -6.44 1.82
CA GLY A 15 3.52 -6.05 0.76
C GLY A 15 4.69 -7.03 0.62
N TYR A 16 5.24 -7.50 1.74
CA TYR A 16 6.31 -8.51 1.75
C TYR A 16 5.82 -9.85 1.17
N LEU A 17 4.65 -10.33 1.61
CA LEU A 17 4.00 -11.53 1.09
C LEU A 17 3.68 -11.41 -0.41
N PHE A 18 3.24 -10.24 -0.87
CA PHE A 18 3.01 -9.96 -2.27
C PHE A 18 4.31 -10.04 -3.08
N VAL A 19 5.37 -9.36 -2.62
CA VAL A 19 6.66 -9.34 -3.31
C VAL A 19 7.26 -10.74 -3.37
N ILE A 20 7.25 -11.52 -2.29
CA ILE A 20 7.80 -12.87 -2.31
C ILE A 20 6.98 -13.83 -3.17
N SER A 21 5.64 -13.72 -3.13
CA SER A 21 4.75 -14.57 -3.93
C SER A 21 4.88 -14.27 -5.41
N LEU A 22 5.02 -13.00 -5.82
CA LEU A 22 5.24 -12.66 -7.23
C LEU A 22 6.69 -12.82 -7.69
N SER A 23 7.68 -12.63 -6.82
CA SER A 23 9.08 -12.90 -7.18
C SER A 23 9.34 -14.39 -7.41
N ALA A 24 8.56 -15.29 -6.78
CA ALA A 24 8.62 -16.72 -7.08
C ALA A 24 8.08 -17.06 -8.49
N ILE A 25 7.15 -16.25 -9.02
CA ILE A 25 6.40 -16.53 -10.26
C ILE A 25 6.92 -15.74 -11.46
N ILE A 26 7.56 -14.58 -11.24
CA ILE A 26 8.00 -13.68 -12.31
C ILE A 26 9.53 -13.74 -12.43
N PRO A 27 10.09 -14.73 -13.14
CA PRO A 27 11.33 -14.48 -13.86
C PRO A 27 11.02 -13.42 -14.93
N PHE A 28 12.01 -12.62 -15.28
CA PHE A 28 11.89 -11.41 -16.10
C PHE A 28 11.39 -11.60 -17.56
N HIS A 29 10.74 -12.71 -17.90
CA HIS A 29 10.14 -12.99 -19.21
C HIS A 29 8.61 -12.93 -19.15
N SER A 30 8.03 -11.87 -19.74
CA SER A 30 6.59 -11.63 -19.84
C SER A 30 5.81 -12.75 -20.54
N GLU A 31 6.49 -13.60 -21.31
CA GLU A 31 5.88 -14.68 -22.10
C GLU A 31 5.55 -15.92 -21.24
N GLU A 32 6.21 -16.08 -20.10
CA GLU A 32 6.05 -17.25 -19.22
C GLU A 32 5.03 -16.99 -18.11
N VAL A 33 4.64 -15.73 -17.88
CA VAL A 33 3.71 -15.32 -16.81
C VAL A 33 2.38 -16.07 -16.86
N LEU A 34 1.83 -16.31 -18.05
CA LEU A 34 0.56 -17.03 -18.20
C LEU A 34 0.71 -18.53 -17.94
N SER A 35 1.88 -19.10 -18.26
CA SER A 35 2.19 -20.51 -18.05
C SER A 35 2.48 -20.81 -16.58
N GLU A 36 3.25 -19.94 -15.93
CA GLU A 36 3.56 -20.03 -14.50
C GLU A 36 2.31 -19.78 -13.63
N PHE A 37 1.41 -18.89 -14.08
CA PHE A 37 0.09 -18.69 -13.44
C PHE A 37 -0.77 -19.95 -13.46
N ILE A 38 -0.74 -20.72 -14.55
CA ILE A 38 -1.45 -22.00 -14.66
C ILE A 38 -0.79 -23.07 -13.78
N LEU A 39 0.55 -23.06 -13.67
CA LEU A 39 1.30 -24.01 -12.85
C LEU A 39 1.14 -23.75 -11.34
N ASN A 40 1.16 -22.48 -10.91
CA ASN A 40 1.17 -22.09 -9.49
C ASN A 40 0.03 -21.10 -9.13
N PRO A 41 -1.25 -21.49 -9.28
CA PRO A 41 -2.39 -20.60 -9.08
C PRO A 41 -2.54 -20.15 -7.61
N VAL A 42 -2.05 -20.94 -6.66
CA VAL A 42 -2.17 -20.66 -5.22
C VAL A 42 -1.26 -19.51 -4.80
N GLU A 43 -0.02 -19.47 -5.29
CA GLU A 43 0.94 -18.41 -4.97
C GLU A 43 0.50 -17.08 -5.56
N PHE A 44 -0.02 -17.10 -6.80
CA PHE A 44 -0.62 -15.91 -7.40
C PHE A 44 -1.83 -15.42 -6.60
N LEU A 45 -2.74 -16.32 -6.21
CA LEU A 45 -3.92 -15.96 -5.42
C LEU A 45 -3.52 -15.38 -4.06
N ALA A 46 -2.53 -15.98 -3.39
CA ALA A 46 -1.98 -15.46 -2.13
C ALA A 46 -1.39 -14.06 -2.31
N GLY A 47 -0.64 -13.83 -3.39
CA GLY A 47 -0.15 -12.52 -3.77
C GLY A 47 -1.29 -11.52 -4.00
N ALA A 48 -2.29 -11.87 -4.82
CA ALA A 48 -3.42 -11.00 -5.12
C ALA A 48 -4.22 -10.63 -3.87
N VAL A 49 -4.49 -11.59 -2.98
CA VAL A 49 -5.16 -11.34 -1.70
C VAL A 49 -4.29 -10.45 -0.81
N ALA A 50 -2.99 -10.72 -0.70
CA ALA A 50 -2.06 -9.88 0.05
C ALA A 50 -1.98 -8.45 -0.51
N LEU A 51 -2.05 -8.29 -1.84
CA LEU A 51 -2.13 -6.99 -2.49
C LEU A 51 -3.40 -6.25 -2.07
N VAL A 52 -4.57 -6.91 -2.10
CA VAL A 52 -5.84 -6.29 -1.68
C VAL A 52 -5.81 -5.86 -0.22
N PHE A 53 -5.44 -6.75 0.70
CA PHE A 53 -5.33 -6.40 2.13
C PHE A 53 -4.28 -5.32 2.39
N GLY A 54 -3.13 -5.39 1.71
CA GLY A 54 -2.08 -4.39 1.76
C GLY A 54 -2.54 -3.02 1.28
N MET A 55 -3.28 -2.95 0.17
CA MET A 55 -3.89 -1.73 -0.35
C MET A 55 -4.86 -1.10 0.65
N TYR A 56 -5.77 -1.90 1.23
CA TYR A 56 -6.72 -1.40 2.24
C TYR A 56 -6.01 -0.83 3.47
N ALA A 57 -4.96 -1.52 3.94
CA ALA A 57 -4.22 -1.10 5.12
C ALA A 57 -3.36 0.15 4.86
N ILE A 58 -2.54 0.12 3.80
CA ILE A 58 -1.59 1.18 3.47
C ILE A 58 -2.28 2.39 2.83
N GLY A 59 -3.19 2.18 1.89
CA GLY A 59 -3.84 3.30 1.21
C GLY A 59 -4.75 4.11 2.12
N GLY A 60 -5.32 3.51 3.18
CA GLY A 60 -5.96 4.27 4.25
C GLY A 60 -4.99 5.20 5.00
N LEU A 61 -3.75 4.77 5.24
CA LEU A 61 -2.71 5.61 5.82
C LEU A 61 -2.25 6.72 4.86
N ILE A 62 -2.19 6.44 3.56
CA ILE A 62 -1.88 7.44 2.53
C ILE A 62 -2.99 8.51 2.48
N ARG A 63 -4.26 8.12 2.61
CA ARG A 63 -5.40 9.03 2.74
C ARG A 63 -5.24 9.94 3.95
N ASP A 64 -5.09 9.36 5.15
CA ASP A 64 -4.91 10.13 6.39
C ASP A 64 -3.71 11.08 6.29
N GLY A 65 -2.61 10.61 5.70
CA GLY A 65 -1.39 11.38 5.48
C GLY A 65 -1.59 12.59 4.57
N GLY A 66 -2.24 12.43 3.42
CA GLY A 66 -2.47 13.57 2.53
C GLY A 66 -3.53 14.53 3.06
N VAL A 67 -4.54 14.07 3.82
CA VAL A 67 -5.48 14.97 4.52
C VAL A 67 -4.71 15.80 5.54
N ALA A 68 -3.84 15.14 6.31
CA ALA A 68 -2.97 15.80 7.28
C ALA A 68 -2.05 16.86 6.64
N VAL A 69 -1.47 16.57 5.46
CA VAL A 69 -0.64 17.53 4.72
C VAL A 69 -1.46 18.73 4.23
N ILE A 70 -2.64 18.51 3.66
CA ILE A 70 -3.54 19.58 3.19
C ILE A 70 -3.97 20.48 4.36
N SER A 71 -4.39 19.88 5.47
CA SER A 71 -4.81 20.62 6.67
C SER A 71 -3.65 21.32 7.39
N ALA A 72 -2.44 20.74 7.36
CA ALA A 72 -1.23 21.41 7.86
C ALA A 72 -0.87 22.64 7.00
N TYR A 73 -1.04 22.55 5.68
CA TYR A 73 -0.89 23.68 4.77
C TYR A 73 -1.90 24.81 5.05
N GLN A 74 -3.09 24.46 5.54
CA GLN A 74 -4.11 25.41 6.00
C GLN A 74 -3.87 25.98 7.42
N GLY A 75 -2.75 25.63 8.06
CA GLY A 75 -2.33 26.22 9.34
C GLY A 75 -2.71 25.41 10.59
N ASN A 76 -3.26 24.21 10.44
CA ASN A 76 -3.66 23.38 11.58
C ASN A 76 -2.50 22.50 12.09
N LYS A 77 -2.07 22.70 13.33
CA LYS A 77 -0.79 22.17 13.86
C LYS A 77 -0.88 20.78 14.52
N ASN A 78 -2.07 20.21 14.67
CA ASN A 78 -2.29 18.96 15.42
C ASN A 78 -2.16 17.66 14.60
N LEU A 79 -1.57 17.72 13.40
CA LEU A 79 -1.57 16.60 12.43
C LEU A 79 -0.16 16.05 12.12
N VAL A 80 0.84 16.48 12.90
CA VAL A 80 2.22 15.97 12.86
C VAL A 80 2.32 14.43 12.89
N PRO A 81 1.60 13.69 13.74
CA PRO A 81 1.74 12.23 13.79
C PRO A 81 1.28 11.52 12.52
N ASP A 82 0.29 12.06 11.81
CA ASP A 82 -0.21 11.49 10.55
C ASP A 82 0.78 11.74 9.39
N ILE A 83 1.45 12.89 9.39
CA ILE A 83 2.55 13.19 8.45
C ILE A 83 3.73 12.23 8.68
N ILE A 84 4.12 12.00 9.95
CA ILE A 84 5.20 11.05 10.29
C ILE A 84 4.83 9.64 9.85
N LEU A 85 3.57 9.21 10.05
CA LEU A 85 3.08 7.91 9.60
C LEU A 85 3.14 7.80 8.07
N ALA A 86 2.77 8.83 7.33
CA ALA A 86 2.87 8.84 5.87
C ALA A 86 4.32 8.72 5.37
N ILE A 87 5.25 9.44 6.00
CA ILE A 87 6.70 9.35 5.68
C ILE A 87 7.23 7.96 6.02
N THR A 88 6.86 7.41 7.18
CA THR A 88 7.27 6.07 7.60
C THR A 88 6.71 5.01 6.63
N CYS A 89 5.47 5.20 6.16
CA CYS A 89 4.86 4.38 5.13
C CYS A 89 5.66 4.41 3.82
N LEU A 90 6.08 5.59 3.35
CA LEU A 90 6.98 5.71 2.19
C LEU A 90 8.32 5.00 2.42
N GLY A 91 8.91 5.15 3.59
CA GLY A 91 10.14 4.44 3.98
C GLY A 91 9.98 2.92 3.95
N SER A 92 8.77 2.42 4.24
CA SER A 92 8.46 1.00 4.19
C SER A 92 8.49 0.42 2.77
N PHE A 93 8.07 1.19 1.75
CA PHE A 93 8.26 0.80 0.34
C PHE A 93 9.74 0.76 -0.05
N PHE A 94 10.55 1.67 0.50
CA PHE A 94 12.00 1.67 0.25
C PHE A 94 12.68 0.41 0.79
N LEU A 95 12.21 -0.10 1.94
CA LEU A 95 12.64 -1.38 2.51
C LEU A 95 12.24 -2.59 1.66
N LEU A 96 11.11 -2.53 0.94
CA LEU A 96 10.66 -3.61 0.06
C LEU A 96 11.32 -3.58 -1.33
N SER A 97 11.79 -2.41 -1.77
CA SER A 97 12.43 -2.22 -3.07
C SER A 97 13.57 -3.21 -3.41
N PRO A 98 14.50 -3.60 -2.49
CA PRO A 98 15.55 -4.57 -2.82
C PRO A 98 15.04 -6.01 -3.01
N LEU A 99 13.86 -6.36 -2.51
CA LEU A 99 13.28 -7.70 -2.63
C LEU A 99 12.58 -7.93 -3.98
N GLY A 100 12.15 -6.85 -4.62
CA GLY A 100 11.45 -6.88 -5.89
C GLY A 100 10.98 -5.49 -6.26
N ALA A 101 11.83 -4.73 -6.96
CA ALA A 101 11.55 -3.32 -7.28
C ALA A 101 10.30 -3.17 -8.15
N TRP A 102 10.09 -4.09 -9.09
CA TRP A 102 8.93 -4.07 -9.98
C TRP A 102 7.63 -4.37 -9.24
N GLN A 103 7.63 -5.42 -8.43
CA GLN A 103 6.49 -5.82 -7.60
C GLN A 103 6.16 -4.70 -6.60
N THR A 104 7.17 -4.13 -5.95
CA THR A 104 7.00 -3.03 -5.01
C THR A 104 6.42 -1.78 -5.70
N ALA A 105 6.86 -1.47 -6.93
CA ALA A 105 6.31 -0.37 -7.71
C ALA A 105 4.82 -0.57 -8.05
N VAL A 106 4.44 -1.78 -8.48
CA VAL A 106 3.04 -2.13 -8.74
C VAL A 106 2.22 -1.98 -7.47
N PHE A 107 2.66 -2.57 -6.36
CA PHE A 107 1.98 -2.47 -5.07
C PHE A 107 1.84 -1.02 -4.59
N PHE A 108 2.89 -0.21 -4.76
CA PHE A 108 2.88 1.22 -4.43
C PHE A 108 1.85 2.00 -5.24
N VAL A 109 1.82 1.81 -6.57
CA VAL A 109 0.85 2.49 -7.45
C VAL A 109 -0.58 2.12 -7.03
N PHE A 110 -0.84 0.85 -6.77
CA PHE A 110 -2.15 0.39 -6.31
C PHE A 110 -2.56 0.99 -4.96
N CYS A 111 -1.64 1.04 -3.99
CA CYS A 111 -1.87 1.68 -2.71
C CYS A 111 -2.12 3.20 -2.84
N LEU A 112 -1.35 3.88 -3.71
CA LEU A 112 -1.54 5.30 -4.00
C LEU A 112 -2.90 5.56 -4.64
N LEU A 113 -3.27 4.80 -5.67
CA LEU A 113 -4.55 4.95 -6.37
C LEU A 113 -5.72 4.73 -5.40
N TYR A 114 -5.66 3.68 -4.57
CA TYR A 114 -6.68 3.43 -3.56
C TYR A 114 -6.75 4.55 -2.51
N GLY A 115 -5.60 5.03 -2.02
CA GLY A 115 -5.54 6.16 -1.10
C GLY A 115 -6.16 7.42 -1.70
N MET A 116 -5.82 7.73 -2.96
CA MET A 116 -6.37 8.85 -3.74
C MET A 116 -7.87 8.75 -3.96
N MET A 117 -8.38 7.58 -4.37
CA MET A 117 -9.83 7.37 -4.53
C MET A 117 -10.58 7.57 -3.20
N SER A 118 -9.96 7.19 -2.10
CA SER A 118 -10.53 7.39 -0.76
C SER A 118 -10.55 8.86 -0.32
N PHE A 119 -9.77 9.77 -0.93
CA PHE A 119 -9.95 11.22 -0.73
C PHE A 119 -11.23 11.74 -1.35
N SER A 120 -11.57 11.19 -2.52
CA SER A 120 -12.65 11.71 -3.38
C SER A 120 -14.04 11.27 -2.94
N SER A 121 -14.16 10.39 -1.94
CA SER A 121 -15.46 10.04 -1.32
C SER A 121 -15.80 11.14 -0.30
N PRO A 122 -16.70 12.08 -0.65
CA PRO A 122 -17.13 13.14 0.24
C PRO A 122 -18.32 12.60 1.04
N GLU A 123 -18.05 11.74 2.01
CA GLU A 123 -19.06 11.31 2.99
C GLU A 123 -18.85 11.98 4.37
N ASP A 124 -18.02 13.03 4.44
CA ASP A 124 -17.80 13.83 5.66
C ASP A 124 -17.98 15.34 5.42
N THR A 125 -18.78 15.73 4.42
CA THR A 125 -19.41 17.07 4.37
C THR A 125 -20.83 16.92 4.90
N ASN A 126 -21.03 16.58 6.17
CA ASN A 126 -22.26 16.78 6.94
C ASN A 126 -22.14 16.12 8.32
N GLU A 127 -21.38 16.70 9.24
CA GLU A 127 -21.88 16.86 10.60
C GLU A 127 -21.63 18.31 11.01
N SER A 128 -22.76 18.99 11.22
CA SER A 128 -22.92 20.42 11.44
C SER A 128 -22.48 20.88 12.83
#